data_AF-A0A7R9NVH9-F1
#
_entry.id   AF-A0A7R9NVH9-F1
#
_cell.length_a   1.000
_cell.length_b   1.000
_cell.length_c   1.000
_cell.angle_alpha   90.00
_cell.angle_beta   90.00
_cell.angle_gamma   90.00
#
_symmetry.space_group_name_H-M   'P 1'
#
loop_
_entity.id
_entity.type
_entity.pdbx_description
1 polymer ?
#
loop_
_entity_poly.entity_id
_entity_poly.type
_entity_poly.pdbx_seq_one_letter_code
_entity_poly.pdbx_strand_id
1 'polypeptide(L)'
;MGRSRWMRLVMDPLGKAAEIVEVDSLKRWSHSPAVHHLTGEEKNQSDSPFPYNPQLNDKIVLCSWIQIQVSWLRSPVIPDISVKQGVWNGFNSASIGDISLLNVDAIVNTTNESLTEWNPTSERIFQRAGPTLRVEVEEEVQDCRTGEVRVTQGHNLPARFIIHTVGPKYNIKYQSAAENTLHFCYRNVLQKARELEVSSIALCVINSVRRNFPPDEGAHIALRTVRRFLDQFGSSLDTVVFVVDNTDIGIYEVLLPLYFPRSTEEEEVASWQLPANVGGANGEPVQPDRQIRIIDNPQHSLDDESVNLSTQLSVGEHAFTQMQGDLDQQRLLGERPLTDPLDDLLVREMHTKER
;
A
#
# COMPACT_ATOMS: atom_id res chain seq x y z
N MET A 1 -21.02 6.30 -35.93
CA MET A 1 -21.74 6.97 -34.82
C MET A 1 -20.69 7.53 -33.86
N GLY A 2 -20.28 8.78 -34.07
CA GLY A 2 -19.29 9.46 -33.23
C GLY A 2 -19.93 9.95 -31.94
N ARG A 3 -19.37 9.58 -30.78
CA ARG A 3 -19.79 10.13 -29.49
C ARG A 3 -19.13 11.49 -29.32
N SER A 4 -19.94 12.54 -29.32
CA SER A 4 -19.53 13.90 -29.00
C SER A 4 -19.07 13.98 -27.55
N ARG A 5 -17.76 14.13 -27.33
CA ARG A 5 -17.13 14.36 -26.02
C ARG A 5 -17.33 15.83 -25.65
N TRP A 6 -18.37 16.11 -24.87
CA TRP A 6 -18.58 17.45 -24.32
C TRP A 6 -17.47 17.75 -23.30
N MET A 7 -16.65 18.77 -23.59
CA MET A 7 -15.70 19.36 -22.65
C MET A 7 -16.47 19.95 -21.46
N ARG A 8 -16.44 19.29 -20.30
CA ARG A 8 -16.86 19.92 -19.03
C ARG A 8 -15.76 20.87 -18.60
N LEU A 9 -16.00 22.17 -18.73
CA LEU A 9 -15.16 23.19 -18.11
C LEU A 9 -15.49 23.23 -16.62
N VAL A 10 -14.59 22.71 -15.79
CA VAL A 10 -14.62 22.91 -14.34
C VAL A 10 -14.18 24.36 -14.10
N MET A 11 -15.08 25.19 -13.59
CA MET A 11 -14.78 26.59 -13.24
C MET A 11 -14.74 26.75 -11.73
N ASP A 12 -13.71 27.43 -11.24
CA ASP A 12 -13.65 27.91 -9.84
C ASP A 12 -14.69 29.03 -9.65
N PRO A 13 -15.30 29.24 -8.46
CA PRO A 13 -16.20 30.37 -8.12
C PRO A 13 -15.75 31.78 -8.57
N LEU A 14 -14.49 31.97 -8.95
CA LEU A 14 -13.95 33.23 -9.49
C LEU A 14 -13.90 33.29 -11.04
N GLY A 15 -14.44 32.30 -11.75
CA GLY A 15 -14.49 32.28 -13.22
C GLY A 15 -13.15 31.98 -13.90
N LYS A 16 -12.13 31.52 -13.16
CA LYS A 16 -10.91 30.96 -13.74
C LYS A 16 -11.16 29.50 -14.12
N ALA A 17 -10.71 29.11 -15.32
CA ALA A 17 -10.63 27.71 -15.71
C ALA A 17 -9.80 26.99 -14.64
N ALA A 18 -10.38 25.97 -14.02
CA ALA A 18 -9.70 25.23 -12.99
C ALA A 18 -8.46 24.59 -13.61
N GLU A 19 -7.30 24.73 -12.98
CA GLU A 19 -6.04 24.22 -13.51
C GLU A 19 -6.11 22.68 -13.47
N ILE A 20 -6.34 22.06 -14.63
CA ILE A 20 -6.39 20.60 -14.80
C ILE A 20 -5.01 20.17 -15.29
N VAL A 21 -4.46 19.15 -14.66
CA VAL A 21 -3.15 18.58 -15.01
C VAL A 21 -3.40 17.27 -15.77
N GLU A 22 -3.09 17.28 -17.07
CA GLU A 22 -3.18 16.08 -17.91
C GLU A 22 -2.05 15.11 -17.56
N VAL A 23 -2.39 13.84 -17.32
CA VAL A 23 -1.40 12.82 -16.92
C VAL A 23 -0.28 12.65 -17.95
N ASP A 24 -0.59 12.82 -19.25
CA ASP A 24 0.38 12.72 -20.35
C ASP A 24 1.39 13.87 -20.38
N SER A 25 1.10 14.98 -19.70
CA SER A 25 2.04 16.10 -19.57
C SER A 25 3.11 15.86 -18.49
N LEU A 26 2.90 14.87 -17.62
CA LEU A 26 3.81 14.56 -16.53
C LEU A 26 5.01 13.74 -17.02
N LYS A 27 6.17 14.03 -16.43
CA LYS A 27 7.40 13.33 -16.75
C LYS A 27 7.36 11.88 -16.24
N ARG A 28 7.46 10.91 -17.17
CA ARG A 28 7.61 9.49 -16.83
C ARG A 28 8.94 9.20 -16.13
N TRP A 29 8.95 8.23 -15.23
CA TRP A 29 10.13 7.80 -14.48
C TRP A 29 11.26 7.29 -15.38
N SER A 30 10.90 6.60 -16.47
CA SER A 30 11.81 6.18 -17.56
C SER A 30 12.66 7.33 -18.12
N HIS A 31 12.15 8.56 -18.11
CA HIS A 31 12.82 9.75 -18.64
C HIS A 31 13.53 10.58 -17.54
N SER A 32 13.49 10.14 -16.28
CA SER A 32 14.15 10.83 -15.16
C SER A 32 15.65 10.53 -15.12
N PRO A 33 16.51 11.54 -14.91
CA PRO A 33 17.96 11.36 -14.98
C PRO A 33 18.43 10.37 -13.92
N ALA A 34 19.23 9.40 -14.31
CA ALA A 34 19.89 8.48 -13.36
C ALA A 34 20.75 9.28 -12.37
N VAL A 35 20.63 8.95 -11.09
CA VAL A 35 21.53 9.50 -10.07
C VAL A 35 22.72 8.55 -10.01
N HIS A 36 23.88 8.98 -10.49
CA HIS A 36 25.09 8.16 -10.44
C HIS A 36 25.48 7.93 -8.98
N HIS A 37 25.39 6.68 -8.51
CA HIS A 37 25.95 6.25 -7.24
C HIS A 37 27.18 5.35 -7.49
N LEU A 38 28.15 5.44 -6.58
CA LEU A 38 29.50 4.87 -6.69
C LEU A 38 29.48 3.35 -6.91
N THR A 39 30.37 2.90 -7.78
CA THR A 39 30.61 1.49 -8.15
C THR A 39 31.08 0.67 -6.94
N GLY A 40 30.30 -0.33 -6.51
CA GLY A 40 30.71 -1.34 -5.53
C GLY A 40 31.35 -2.55 -6.20
N GLU A 41 32.19 -3.29 -5.45
CA GLU A 41 32.97 -4.43 -5.92
C GLU A 41 32.13 -5.63 -6.38
N GLU A 42 32.62 -6.31 -7.42
CA GLU A 42 32.00 -7.47 -8.07
C GLU A 42 31.80 -8.66 -7.12
N LYS A 43 30.56 -9.14 -6.99
CA LYS A 43 30.23 -10.48 -6.48
C LYS A 43 29.21 -11.16 -7.38
N ASN A 44 29.27 -12.49 -7.41
CA ASN A 44 28.50 -13.38 -8.28
C ASN A 44 27.01 -13.01 -8.39
N GLN A 45 26.55 -12.86 -9.64
CA GLN A 45 25.18 -12.69 -10.12
C GLN A 45 24.16 -13.49 -9.29
N SER A 46 23.45 -12.82 -8.41
CA SER A 46 22.09 -13.22 -8.01
C SER A 46 21.12 -12.26 -8.69
N ASP A 47 20.17 -12.80 -9.46
CA ASP A 47 19.17 -11.98 -10.15
C ASP A 47 18.44 -11.08 -9.15
N SER A 48 18.38 -9.77 -9.44
CA SER A 48 17.66 -8.82 -8.60
C SER A 48 16.20 -9.26 -8.47
N PRO A 49 15.58 -9.19 -7.26
CA PRO A 49 14.17 -9.48 -7.12
C PRO A 49 13.27 -8.47 -7.86
N PHE A 50 13.82 -7.33 -8.30
CA PHE A 50 13.17 -6.29 -9.07
C PHE A 50 14.00 -5.93 -10.30
N PRO A 51 13.97 -6.76 -11.36
CA PRO A 51 14.80 -6.55 -12.55
C PRO A 51 14.38 -5.30 -13.32
N TYR A 52 15.30 -4.72 -14.08
CA TYR A 52 15.04 -3.62 -15.00
C TYR A 52 13.95 -4.01 -16.00
N ASN A 53 12.92 -3.16 -16.09
CA ASN A 53 11.82 -3.34 -17.02
C ASN A 53 11.38 -1.97 -17.58
N PRO A 54 11.79 -1.62 -18.82
CA PRO A 54 11.47 -0.32 -19.40
C PRO A 54 9.96 -0.08 -19.57
N GLN A 55 9.18 -1.13 -19.86
CA GLN A 55 7.73 -1.04 -20.01
C GLN A 55 7.05 -0.69 -18.69
N LEU A 56 7.53 -1.23 -17.57
CA LEU A 56 6.98 -0.86 -16.25
C LEU A 56 7.42 0.55 -15.85
N ASN A 57 8.67 0.91 -16.10
CA ASN A 57 9.20 2.23 -15.76
C ASN A 57 8.48 3.36 -16.49
N ASP A 58 8.06 3.13 -17.74
CA ASP A 58 7.32 4.12 -18.52
C ASP A 58 5.90 4.36 -17.98
N LYS A 59 5.34 3.42 -17.22
CA LYS A 59 4.05 3.57 -16.54
C LYS A 59 4.14 4.42 -15.28
N ILE A 60 5.32 4.58 -14.69
CA ILE A 60 5.48 5.27 -13.40
C ILE A 60 5.68 6.77 -13.61
N VAL A 61 4.98 7.57 -12.82
CA VAL A 61 5.20 9.01 -12.68
C VAL A 61 5.41 9.31 -11.20
N LEU A 62 6.48 10.05 -10.88
CA LEU A 62 6.67 10.65 -9.56
C LEU A 62 6.31 12.13 -9.66
N CYS A 63 5.33 12.58 -8.88
CA CYS A 63 4.81 13.94 -8.92
C CYS A 63 4.89 14.59 -7.53
N SER A 64 5.54 15.75 -7.43
CA SER A 64 5.60 16.56 -6.21
C SER A 64 5.56 18.06 -6.50
N TRP A 65 5.26 18.84 -5.46
CA TRP A 65 5.17 20.31 -5.51
C TRP A 65 6.46 21.01 -5.95
N ILE A 66 7.64 20.40 -5.77
CA ILE A 66 8.95 21.06 -6.00
C ILE A 66 9.47 20.91 -7.44
N GLN A 67 8.97 19.97 -8.23
CA GLN A 67 9.57 19.62 -9.53
C GLN A 67 9.56 20.76 -10.57
N ILE A 68 8.93 21.90 -10.27
CA ILE A 68 8.85 23.06 -11.16
C ILE A 68 9.93 24.13 -10.88
N GLN A 69 10.59 24.19 -9.71
CA GLN A 69 11.60 25.26 -9.50
C GLN A 69 12.98 24.95 -10.11
N VAL A 70 13.32 23.69 -10.43
CA VAL A 70 14.72 23.31 -10.68
C VAL A 70 15.08 23.09 -12.17
N SER A 71 14.13 23.14 -13.11
CA SER A 71 14.46 22.99 -14.54
C SER A 71 15.12 24.24 -15.16
N TRP A 72 15.09 25.39 -14.49
CA TRP A 72 15.62 26.66 -15.00
C TRP A 72 16.96 27.13 -14.40
N LEU A 73 17.59 26.34 -13.51
CA LEU A 73 18.82 26.75 -12.82
C LEU A 73 20.08 25.91 -13.14
N ARG A 74 20.01 24.99 -14.10
CA ARG A 74 21.23 24.37 -14.65
C ARG A 74 21.73 25.14 -15.87
N SER A 75 22.30 26.32 -15.63
CA SER A 75 23.30 26.92 -16.53
C SER A 75 24.44 27.50 -15.68
N PRO A 76 25.72 27.16 -15.95
CA PRO A 76 26.84 27.56 -15.10
C PRO A 76 27.40 28.90 -15.58
N VAL A 77 26.70 30.01 -15.32
CA VAL A 77 27.34 31.33 -15.41
C VAL A 77 26.70 32.27 -14.39
N ILE A 78 27.41 32.54 -13.30
CA ILE A 78 27.15 33.73 -12.47
C ILE A 78 27.91 34.88 -13.15
N PRO A 79 27.22 36.01 -13.41
CA PRO A 79 27.65 37.23 -12.76
C PRO A 79 26.47 37.94 -12.11
N ASP A 80 26.61 38.12 -10.79
CA ASP A 80 26.26 39.32 -10.04
C ASP A 80 25.37 40.35 -10.79
N ILE A 81 24.06 40.32 -10.53
CA ILE A 81 23.18 41.49 -10.64
C ILE A 81 22.12 41.41 -9.54
N SER A 82 22.01 42.53 -8.83
CA SER A 82 21.15 42.83 -7.71
C SER A 82 19.72 42.30 -7.79
N VAL A 83 19.27 41.75 -6.66
CA VAL A 83 17.86 41.43 -6.35
C VAL A 83 16.99 42.67 -6.57
N LYS A 84 16.37 42.79 -7.74
CA LYS A 84 15.19 43.62 -7.93
C LYS A 84 13.98 42.71 -7.81
N GLN A 85 13.15 43.00 -6.80
CA GLN A 85 11.76 42.55 -6.69
C GLN A 85 11.02 42.90 -8.00
N GLY A 86 11.02 41.95 -8.92
CA GLY A 86 10.24 41.95 -10.15
C GLY A 86 9.11 40.96 -9.99
N VAL A 87 7.90 41.47 -9.89
CA VAL A 87 6.64 40.73 -9.97
C VAL A 87 6.63 39.95 -11.30
N TRP A 88 6.89 38.64 -11.25
CA TRP A 88 6.68 37.73 -12.36
C TRP A 88 5.24 37.20 -12.28
N ASN A 89 4.38 37.76 -13.12
CA ASN A 89 3.06 37.20 -13.42
C ASN A 89 3.22 36.15 -14.53
N GLY A 90 2.78 34.91 -14.30
CA GLY A 90 2.27 34.07 -15.39
C GLY A 90 2.87 32.68 -15.62
N PHE A 91 3.08 31.86 -14.58
CA PHE A 91 2.84 30.41 -14.62
C PHE A 91 2.90 29.93 -13.16
N ASN A 92 1.75 29.64 -12.55
CA ASN A 92 1.70 29.26 -11.15
C ASN A 92 2.21 27.82 -11.01
N SER A 93 3.46 27.73 -10.62
CA SER A 93 4.17 26.54 -10.15
C SER A 93 3.54 25.86 -8.90
N ALA A 94 2.27 26.15 -8.57
CA ALA A 94 1.58 25.74 -7.35
C ALA A 94 0.63 24.55 -7.57
N SER A 95 0.54 24.02 -8.79
CA SER A 95 -0.55 23.13 -9.22
C SER A 95 -0.11 21.69 -9.54
N ILE A 96 1.19 21.44 -9.66
CA ILE A 96 1.72 20.08 -9.86
C ILE A 96 2.04 19.52 -8.47
N GLY A 97 1.30 18.49 -8.04
CA GLY A 97 1.43 17.90 -6.71
C GLY A 97 0.14 17.92 -5.87
N ASP A 98 -0.93 18.54 -6.36
CA ASP A 98 -2.28 18.34 -5.82
C ASP A 98 -2.99 17.22 -6.60
N ILE A 99 -3.26 16.11 -5.92
CA ILE A 99 -3.93 14.94 -6.52
C ILE A 99 -5.32 15.28 -7.08
N SER A 100 -6.00 16.30 -6.54
CA SER A 100 -7.35 16.70 -6.98
C SER A 100 -7.37 17.40 -8.35
N LEU A 101 -6.20 17.82 -8.85
CA LEU A 101 -6.06 18.49 -10.15
C LEU A 101 -5.77 17.53 -11.31
N LEU A 102 -5.41 16.27 -11.00
CA LEU A 102 -4.99 15.29 -12.00
C LEU A 102 -6.18 14.75 -12.82
N ASN A 103 -6.08 14.84 -14.14
CA ASN A 103 -6.97 14.14 -15.06
C ASN A 103 -6.50 12.70 -15.26
N VAL A 104 -6.92 11.84 -14.33
CA VAL A 104 -6.70 10.38 -14.33
C VAL A 104 -8.02 9.66 -14.14
N ASP A 105 -8.11 8.38 -14.44
CA ASP A 105 -9.36 7.66 -14.25
C ASP A 105 -9.73 7.52 -12.76
N ALA A 106 -8.76 7.25 -11.88
CA ALA A 106 -8.99 7.14 -10.44
C ALA A 106 -7.93 7.88 -9.61
N ILE A 107 -8.35 8.54 -8.54
CA ILE A 107 -7.46 9.06 -7.51
C ILE A 107 -7.68 8.33 -6.18
N VAL A 108 -6.64 8.24 -5.35
CA VAL A 108 -6.74 7.64 -4.03
C VAL A 108 -6.89 8.71 -2.97
N ASN A 109 -7.86 8.50 -2.07
CA ASN A 109 -7.99 9.29 -0.85
C ASN A 109 -7.67 8.41 0.37
N THR A 110 -6.78 8.88 1.23
CA THR A 110 -6.53 8.25 2.53
C THR A 110 -7.35 8.94 3.61
N THR A 111 -8.04 8.16 4.44
CA THR A 111 -8.98 8.67 5.47
C THR A 111 -9.09 7.72 6.67
N ASN A 112 -10.04 7.97 7.58
CA ASN A 112 -10.39 7.12 8.71
C ASN A 112 -11.60 6.23 8.40
N GLU A 113 -11.94 5.38 9.37
CA GLU A 113 -12.97 4.37 9.23
C GLU A 113 -14.38 4.93 8.98
N SER A 114 -14.62 6.17 9.40
CA SER A 114 -15.86 6.90 9.19
C SER A 114 -15.83 7.84 7.98
N LEU A 115 -14.75 7.84 7.19
CA LEU A 115 -14.56 8.69 5.99
C LEU A 115 -14.63 10.21 6.26
N THR A 116 -14.47 10.62 7.51
CA THR A 116 -14.57 12.02 7.97
C THR A 116 -13.24 12.60 8.42
N GLU A 117 -12.13 11.87 8.25
CA GLU A 117 -10.81 12.35 8.63
C GLU A 117 -10.45 13.62 7.86
N TRP A 118 -10.19 14.68 8.61
CA TRP A 118 -9.56 15.85 8.04
C TRP A 118 -8.08 15.55 7.78
N ASN A 119 -7.63 15.68 6.53
CA ASN A 119 -6.21 15.73 6.15
C ASN A 119 -6.04 16.61 4.90
N PRO A 120 -4.84 17.17 4.62
CA PRO A 120 -4.67 18.13 3.54
C PRO A 120 -5.10 17.61 2.16
N THR A 121 -4.83 16.34 1.88
CA THR A 121 -5.20 15.67 0.63
C THR A 121 -6.70 15.49 0.52
N SER A 122 -7.33 14.91 1.54
CA SER A 122 -8.79 14.72 1.64
C SER A 122 -9.51 16.06 1.55
N GLU A 123 -9.05 17.11 2.23
CA GLU A 123 -9.65 18.43 2.18
C GLU A 123 -9.68 19.00 0.76
N ARG A 124 -8.56 18.93 0.01
CA ARG A 124 -8.50 19.37 -1.39
C ARG A 124 -9.44 18.55 -2.27
N ILE A 125 -9.48 17.24 -2.08
CA ILE A 125 -10.40 16.32 -2.80
C ILE A 125 -11.86 16.73 -2.54
N PHE A 126 -12.29 16.86 -1.29
CA PHE A 126 -13.67 17.23 -0.94
C PHE A 126 -14.03 18.65 -1.38
N GLN A 127 -13.12 19.60 -1.21
CA GLN A 127 -13.33 20.99 -1.64
C GLN A 127 -13.58 21.07 -3.14
N ARG A 128 -12.81 20.31 -3.94
CA ARG A 128 -12.88 20.36 -5.39
C ARG A 128 -13.97 19.46 -5.98
N ALA A 129 -14.20 18.27 -5.41
CA ALA A 129 -15.31 17.39 -5.80
C ALA A 129 -16.68 18.04 -5.54
N GLY A 130 -16.75 18.93 -4.54
CA GLY A 130 -17.96 19.64 -4.17
C GLY A 130 -18.81 18.89 -3.13
N PRO A 131 -19.91 19.52 -2.67
CA PRO A 131 -20.71 18.99 -1.56
C PRO A 131 -21.39 17.65 -1.86
N THR A 132 -21.61 17.32 -3.14
CA THR A 132 -22.23 16.06 -3.56
C THR A 132 -21.40 14.83 -3.16
N LEU A 133 -20.07 14.97 -3.04
CA LEU A 133 -19.21 13.88 -2.55
C LEU A 133 -19.52 13.52 -1.10
N ARG A 134 -19.81 14.50 -0.25
CA ARG A 134 -20.17 14.21 1.15
C ARG A 134 -21.48 13.45 1.24
N VAL A 135 -22.45 13.80 0.40
CA VAL A 135 -23.74 13.09 0.32
C VAL A 135 -23.52 11.64 -0.09
N GLU A 136 -22.75 11.36 -1.16
CA GLU A 136 -22.47 9.98 -1.59
C GLU A 136 -21.73 9.17 -0.51
N VAL A 137 -20.76 9.78 0.16
CA VAL A 137 -20.03 9.14 1.27
C VAL A 137 -20.94 8.80 2.45
N GLU A 138 -21.84 9.72 2.82
CA GLU A 138 -22.77 9.55 3.94
C GLU A 138 -23.90 8.55 3.63
N GLU A 139 -24.41 8.53 2.40
CA GLU A 139 -25.54 7.70 2.00
C GLU A 139 -25.14 6.29 1.55
N GLU A 140 -24.09 6.16 0.73
CA GLU A 140 -23.75 4.91 0.04
C GLU A 140 -22.59 4.14 0.67
N VAL A 141 -21.60 4.85 1.23
CA VAL A 141 -20.36 4.21 1.71
C VAL A 141 -20.42 3.90 3.21
N GLN A 142 -20.80 4.87 4.03
CA GLN A 142 -20.95 4.82 5.50
C GLN A 142 -19.69 4.48 6.32
N ASP A 143 -18.97 3.40 5.97
CA ASP A 143 -17.77 2.96 6.66
C ASP A 143 -16.71 2.38 5.71
N CYS A 144 -15.46 2.35 6.16
CA CYS A 144 -14.36 1.67 5.49
C CYS A 144 -13.40 1.11 6.54
N ARG A 145 -13.22 -0.21 6.64
CA ARG A 145 -12.29 -0.74 7.65
C ARG A 145 -10.84 -0.41 7.28
N THR A 146 -9.98 -0.41 8.30
CA THR A 146 -8.53 -0.30 8.12
C THR A 146 -8.02 -1.40 7.17
N GLY A 147 -7.35 -1.01 6.08
CA GLY A 147 -6.89 -1.91 5.01
C GLY A 147 -7.91 -2.18 3.89
N GLU A 148 -9.19 -1.82 4.07
CA GLU A 148 -10.21 -1.94 3.03
C GLU A 148 -10.25 -0.71 2.11
N VAL A 149 -10.99 -0.87 1.01
CA VAL A 149 -11.26 0.20 0.06
C VAL A 149 -12.76 0.38 -0.17
N ARG A 150 -13.15 1.62 -0.46
CA ARG A 150 -14.48 2.02 -0.93
C ARG A 150 -14.33 2.95 -2.13
N VAL A 151 -15.35 3.03 -2.98
CA VAL A 151 -15.30 3.79 -4.22
C VAL A 151 -16.47 4.76 -4.25
N THR A 152 -16.20 5.98 -4.70
CA THR A 152 -17.21 6.97 -5.04
C THR A 152 -16.94 7.55 -6.43
N GLN A 153 -17.90 8.30 -6.98
CA GLN A 153 -17.69 9.10 -8.19
C GLN A 153 -16.77 10.30 -7.91
N GLY A 154 -16.08 10.79 -8.94
CA GLY A 154 -15.23 11.98 -8.83
C GLY A 154 -15.99 13.31 -8.73
N HIS A 155 -17.29 13.33 -9.01
CA HIS A 155 -18.13 14.54 -9.07
C HIS A 155 -17.54 15.67 -9.94
N ASN A 156 -17.09 16.76 -9.32
CA ASN A 156 -16.49 17.92 -10.00
C ASN A 156 -14.97 17.77 -10.20
N LEU A 157 -14.35 16.68 -9.76
CA LEU A 157 -12.96 16.40 -10.04
C LEU A 157 -12.77 16.07 -11.54
N PRO A 158 -11.56 16.32 -12.08
CA PRO A 158 -11.20 15.81 -13.40
C PRO A 158 -11.21 14.27 -13.44
N ALA A 159 -10.89 13.64 -12.31
CA ALA A 159 -10.88 12.20 -12.18
C ALA A 159 -12.29 11.59 -12.16
N ARG A 160 -12.44 10.37 -12.70
CA ARG A 160 -13.74 9.70 -12.78
C ARG A 160 -14.17 9.07 -11.46
N PHE A 161 -13.22 8.50 -10.73
CA PHE A 161 -13.46 7.79 -9.48
C PHE A 161 -12.53 8.26 -8.36
N ILE A 162 -13.02 8.16 -7.12
CA ILE A 162 -12.20 8.28 -5.91
C ILE A 162 -12.20 6.92 -5.21
N ILE A 163 -11.01 6.36 -5.02
CA ILE A 163 -10.82 5.14 -4.22
C ILE A 163 -10.39 5.56 -2.82
N HIS A 164 -11.29 5.43 -1.86
CA HIS A 164 -11.05 5.71 -0.46
C HIS A 164 -10.43 4.49 0.21
N THR A 165 -9.37 4.69 0.98
CA THR A 165 -8.69 3.62 1.76
C THR A 165 -8.33 4.15 3.14
N VAL A 166 -8.24 3.24 4.12
CA VAL A 166 -7.90 3.58 5.50
C VAL A 166 -6.56 2.96 5.88
N GLY A 167 -5.53 3.81 6.00
CA GLY A 167 -4.20 3.40 6.41
C GLY A 167 -4.12 2.98 7.89
N PRO A 168 -3.15 2.13 8.29
CA PRO A 168 -2.99 1.70 9.67
C PRO A 168 -2.55 2.85 10.59
N LYS A 169 -2.97 2.81 11.86
CA LYS A 169 -2.31 3.57 12.93
C LYS A 169 -1.08 2.81 13.37
N TYR A 170 0.09 3.42 13.24
CA TYR A 170 1.35 2.77 13.57
C TYR A 170 1.61 2.75 15.08
N ASN A 171 1.95 1.58 15.58
CA ASN A 171 2.42 1.37 16.93
C ASN A 171 3.50 0.29 16.87
N ILE A 172 4.66 0.54 17.47
CA ILE A 172 5.79 -0.40 17.45
C ILE A 172 5.44 -1.80 17.96
N LYS A 173 4.48 -1.90 18.91
CA LYS A 173 3.98 -3.20 19.41
C LYS A 173 3.22 -4.00 18.35
N TYR A 174 2.69 -3.34 17.34
CA TYR A 174 1.87 -3.91 16.26
C TYR A 174 2.48 -3.61 14.89
N GLN A 175 3.79 -3.40 14.81
CA GLN A 175 4.52 -3.08 13.57
C GLN A 175 4.12 -4.03 12.44
N SER A 176 4.24 -5.34 12.68
CA SER A 176 3.83 -6.40 11.76
C SER A 176 2.42 -6.27 11.18
N ALA A 177 1.47 -5.87 12.02
CA ALA A 177 0.08 -5.71 11.61
C ALA A 177 -0.09 -4.41 10.80
N ALA A 178 0.60 -3.34 11.19
CA ALA A 178 0.59 -2.08 10.47
C ALA A 178 1.21 -2.23 9.07
N GLU A 179 2.37 -2.88 8.94
CA GLU A 179 3.02 -3.13 7.64
C GLU A 179 2.12 -3.94 6.70
N ASN A 180 1.53 -5.04 7.19
CA ASN A 180 0.60 -5.87 6.43
C ASN A 180 -0.65 -5.09 6.00
N THR A 181 -1.20 -4.27 6.89
CA THR A 181 -2.36 -3.43 6.59
C THR A 181 -2.03 -2.40 5.51
N LEU A 182 -0.87 -1.75 5.59
CA LEU A 182 -0.45 -0.77 4.58
C LEU A 182 -0.27 -1.44 3.22
N HIS A 183 0.33 -2.63 3.18
CA HIS A 183 0.38 -3.46 1.99
C HIS A 183 -1.02 -3.73 1.42
N PHE A 184 -1.98 -4.15 2.26
CA PHE A 184 -3.35 -4.37 1.82
C PHE A 184 -4.04 -3.10 1.30
N CYS A 185 -3.76 -1.93 1.86
CA CYS A 185 -4.29 -0.66 1.32
C CYS A 185 -3.90 -0.49 -0.15
N TYR A 186 -2.59 -0.55 -0.46
CA TYR A 186 -2.12 -0.40 -1.85
C TYR A 186 -2.62 -1.54 -2.74
N ARG A 187 -2.59 -2.79 -2.25
CA ARG A 187 -3.02 -3.97 -3.02
C ARG A 187 -4.50 -3.90 -3.36
N ASN A 188 -5.35 -3.56 -2.40
CA ASN A 188 -6.80 -3.47 -2.58
C ASN A 188 -7.18 -2.28 -3.46
N VAL A 189 -6.46 -1.16 -3.36
CA VAL A 189 -6.61 -0.01 -4.27
C VAL A 189 -6.35 -0.44 -5.72
N LEU A 190 -5.20 -1.08 -5.98
CA LEU A 190 -4.82 -1.51 -7.33
C LEU A 190 -5.76 -2.59 -7.87
N GLN A 191 -6.20 -3.51 -7.01
CA GLN A 191 -7.19 -4.51 -7.37
C GLN A 191 -8.52 -3.86 -7.75
N LYS A 192 -8.99 -2.89 -6.96
CA LYS A 192 -10.23 -2.16 -7.24
C LYS A 192 -10.12 -1.35 -8.53
N ALA A 193 -8.97 -0.74 -8.78
CA ALA A 193 -8.68 -0.05 -10.04
C ALA A 193 -8.85 -0.99 -11.25
N ARG A 194 -8.30 -2.21 -11.17
CA ARG A 194 -8.49 -3.22 -12.21
C ARG A 194 -9.95 -3.64 -12.39
N GLU A 195 -10.68 -3.83 -11.30
CA GLU A 195 -12.12 -4.18 -11.33
C GLU A 195 -12.99 -3.08 -11.96
N LEU A 196 -12.58 -1.81 -11.81
CA LEU A 196 -13.22 -0.66 -12.44
C LEU A 196 -12.76 -0.41 -13.89
N GLU A 197 -11.85 -1.23 -14.41
CA GLU A 197 -11.26 -1.10 -15.75
C GLU A 197 -10.66 0.30 -16.00
N VAL A 198 -9.98 0.85 -14.99
CA VAL A 198 -9.29 2.14 -15.14
C VAL A 198 -7.90 1.96 -15.75
N SER A 199 -7.51 2.89 -16.62
CA SER A 199 -6.19 2.90 -17.28
C SER A 199 -5.14 3.69 -16.50
N SER A 200 -5.56 4.68 -15.71
CA SER A 200 -4.66 5.56 -14.96
C SER A 200 -5.10 5.75 -13.51
N ILE A 201 -4.14 5.69 -12.59
CA ILE A 201 -4.39 5.87 -11.17
C ILE A 201 -3.35 6.78 -10.51
N ALA A 202 -3.80 7.72 -9.68
CA ALA A 202 -2.94 8.51 -8.80
C ALA A 202 -3.02 8.02 -7.36
N LEU A 203 -1.88 7.67 -6.79
CA LEU A 203 -1.69 7.18 -5.43
C LEU A 203 -1.17 8.32 -4.55
N CYS A 204 -1.89 8.66 -3.48
CA CYS A 204 -1.35 9.50 -2.42
C CYS A 204 -0.49 8.69 -1.44
N VAL A 205 0.31 9.36 -0.62
CA VAL A 205 1.02 8.73 0.51
C VAL A 205 0.02 8.31 1.58
N ILE A 206 -0.33 7.02 1.64
CA ILE A 206 -1.32 6.47 2.60
C ILE A 206 -0.76 6.46 4.03
N ASN A 207 0.54 6.24 4.17
CA ASN A 207 1.28 6.20 5.43
C ASN A 207 1.57 7.61 5.97
N SER A 208 0.51 8.39 6.24
CA SER A 208 0.66 9.77 6.68
C SER A 208 1.39 9.91 8.02
N VAL A 209 2.11 11.02 8.20
CA VAL A 209 2.79 11.41 9.45
C VAL A 209 1.85 11.38 10.66
N ARG A 210 0.55 11.71 10.46
CA ARG A 210 -0.46 11.69 11.54
C ARG A 210 -0.73 10.30 12.10
N ARG A 211 -0.52 9.27 11.29
CA ARG A 211 -0.65 7.86 11.69
C ARG A 211 0.66 7.31 12.27
N ASN A 212 1.68 8.16 12.43
CA ASN A 212 2.97 7.87 13.05
C ASN A 212 3.76 6.72 12.39
N PHE A 213 3.47 6.46 11.11
CA PHE A 213 4.13 5.40 10.34
C PHE A 213 5.50 5.90 9.84
N PRO A 214 6.60 5.13 10.01
CA PRO A 214 7.91 5.53 9.49
C PRO A 214 7.87 5.73 7.97
N PRO A 215 8.22 6.92 7.46
CA PRO A 215 7.95 7.28 6.07
C PRO A 215 8.78 6.46 5.08
N ASP A 216 10.00 6.07 5.46
CA ASP A 216 10.90 5.18 4.73
C ASP A 216 10.35 3.76 4.62
N GLU A 217 9.95 3.14 5.75
CA GLU A 217 9.34 1.81 5.76
C GLU A 217 8.04 1.79 4.94
N GLY A 218 7.22 2.83 5.08
CA GLY A 218 5.98 2.98 4.34
C GLY A 218 6.19 3.11 2.83
N ALA A 219 7.21 3.87 2.41
CA ALA A 219 7.57 4.01 1.00
C ALA A 219 8.11 2.70 0.41
N HIS A 220 8.91 1.93 1.15
CA HIS A 220 9.32 0.58 0.72
C HIS A 220 8.09 -0.32 0.47
N ILE A 221 7.10 -0.32 1.36
CA ILE A 221 5.88 -1.12 1.21
C ILE A 221 5.07 -0.66 -0.01
N ALA A 222 4.90 0.66 -0.18
CA ALA A 222 4.17 1.23 -1.31
C ALA A 222 4.79 0.83 -2.65
N LEU A 223 6.08 1.13 -2.83
CA LEU A 223 6.81 0.89 -4.07
C LEU A 223 6.89 -0.59 -4.41
N ARG A 224 7.20 -1.44 -3.44
CA ARG A 224 7.25 -2.89 -3.62
C ARG A 224 5.89 -3.46 -4.01
N THR A 225 4.82 -3.05 -3.32
CA THR A 225 3.47 -3.57 -3.59
C THR A 225 3.02 -3.19 -5.00
N VAL A 226 3.26 -1.94 -5.41
CA VAL A 226 2.96 -1.48 -6.77
C VAL A 226 3.81 -2.24 -7.79
N ARG A 227 5.12 -2.40 -7.55
CA ARG A 227 6.01 -3.14 -8.46
C ARG A 227 5.54 -4.58 -8.67
N ARG A 228 5.30 -5.33 -7.60
CA ARG A 228 4.82 -6.73 -7.67
C ARG A 228 3.44 -6.84 -8.32
N PHE A 229 2.55 -5.87 -8.08
CA PHE A 229 1.26 -5.84 -8.75
C PHE A 229 1.42 -5.61 -10.26
N LEU A 230 2.29 -4.70 -10.68
CA LEU A 230 2.56 -4.41 -12.09
C LEU A 230 3.32 -5.54 -12.80
N ASP A 231 4.17 -6.30 -12.10
CA ASP A 231 4.78 -7.51 -12.66
C ASP A 231 3.70 -8.55 -13.05
N GLN A 232 2.63 -8.68 -12.25
CA GLN A 232 1.56 -9.66 -12.48
C GLN A 232 0.45 -9.12 -13.41
N PHE A 233 0.10 -7.84 -13.29
CA PHE A 233 -1.08 -7.23 -13.91
C PHE A 233 -0.75 -5.94 -14.67
N GLY A 234 0.51 -5.74 -15.09
CA GLY A 234 0.95 -4.51 -15.74
C GLY A 234 0.21 -4.14 -17.02
N SER A 235 -0.47 -5.09 -17.68
CA SER A 235 -1.30 -4.83 -18.86
C SER A 235 -2.63 -4.13 -18.53
N SER A 236 -3.07 -4.12 -17.27
CA SER A 236 -4.35 -3.50 -16.89
C SER A 236 -4.24 -2.01 -16.55
N LEU A 237 -3.03 -1.49 -16.35
CA LEU A 237 -2.78 -0.09 -15.97
C LEU A 237 -1.73 0.51 -16.89
N ASP A 238 -2.04 1.64 -17.51
CA ASP A 238 -1.15 2.38 -18.40
C ASP A 238 -0.30 3.40 -17.63
N THR A 239 -0.84 3.98 -16.55
CA THR A 239 -0.10 4.98 -15.76
C THR A 239 -0.41 4.88 -14.27
N VAL A 240 0.64 4.87 -13.45
CA VAL A 240 0.57 4.97 -11.99
C VAL A 240 1.34 6.21 -11.56
N VAL A 241 0.64 7.16 -10.96
CA VAL A 241 1.21 8.42 -10.47
C VAL A 241 1.37 8.35 -8.96
N PHE A 242 2.60 8.39 -8.46
CA PHE A 242 2.88 8.63 -7.05
C PHE A 242 2.83 10.13 -6.78
N VAL A 243 1.79 10.58 -6.09
CA VAL A 243 1.63 11.98 -5.67
C VAL A 243 2.15 12.10 -4.25
N VAL A 244 3.30 12.76 -4.10
CA VAL A 244 4.03 12.86 -2.84
C VAL A 244 4.15 14.31 -2.38
N ASP A 245 4.03 14.52 -1.07
CA ASP A 245 4.28 15.81 -0.45
C ASP A 245 5.80 16.09 -0.38
N ASN A 246 6.16 17.35 -0.14
CA ASN A 246 7.56 17.79 -0.05
C ASN A 246 8.37 17.09 1.04
N THR A 247 7.71 16.53 2.06
CA THR A 247 8.36 15.78 3.14
C THR A 247 8.83 14.40 2.69
N ASP A 248 8.16 13.82 1.68
CA ASP A 248 8.38 12.44 1.25
C ASP A 248 9.12 12.33 -0.09
N ILE A 249 9.20 13.42 -0.86
CA ILE A 249 9.80 13.40 -2.20
C ILE A 249 11.22 12.82 -2.21
N GLY A 250 12.09 13.26 -1.29
CA GLY A 250 13.47 12.77 -1.21
C GLY A 250 13.56 11.27 -0.90
N ILE A 251 12.60 10.75 -0.12
CA ILE A 251 12.50 9.31 0.17
C ILE A 251 12.15 8.56 -1.12
N TYR A 252 11.12 9.00 -1.84
CA TYR A 252 10.72 8.35 -3.09
C TYR A 252 11.78 8.45 -4.18
N GLU A 253 12.49 9.57 -4.30
CA GLU A 253 13.59 9.74 -5.26
C GLU A 253 14.75 8.76 -5.03
N VAL A 254 15.06 8.46 -3.76
CA VAL A 254 16.10 7.49 -3.38
C VAL A 254 15.61 6.05 -3.53
N LEU A 255 14.35 5.76 -3.18
CA LEU A 255 13.84 4.39 -3.13
C LEU A 255 13.28 3.88 -4.47
N LEU A 256 12.78 4.75 -5.35
CA LEU A 256 12.26 4.34 -6.66
C LEU A 256 13.27 3.54 -7.49
N PRO A 257 14.54 3.95 -7.62
CA PRO A 257 15.58 3.15 -8.26
C PRO A 257 15.69 1.71 -7.77
N LEU A 258 15.39 1.45 -6.49
CA LEU A 258 15.51 0.13 -5.90
C LEU A 258 14.46 -0.85 -6.43
N TYR A 259 13.27 -0.34 -6.76
CA TYR A 259 12.13 -1.14 -7.20
C TYR A 259 11.82 -1.00 -8.70
N PHE A 260 12.20 0.13 -9.29
CA PHE A 260 12.03 0.49 -10.69
C PHE A 260 13.36 1.02 -11.24
N PRO A 261 14.43 0.19 -11.28
CA PRO A 261 15.71 0.61 -11.83
C PRO A 261 15.52 0.98 -13.30
N ARG A 262 16.14 2.05 -13.79
CA ARG A 262 15.95 2.63 -15.14
C ARG A 262 16.89 2.06 -16.19
N SER A 263 17.92 1.33 -15.74
CA SER A 263 18.96 0.70 -16.55
C SER A 263 19.48 -0.54 -15.84
N THR A 264 20.17 -1.42 -16.55
CA THR A 264 20.79 -2.62 -15.97
C THR A 264 21.86 -2.25 -14.94
N GLU A 265 22.60 -1.16 -15.16
CA GLU A 265 23.60 -0.66 -14.21
C GLU A 265 22.94 -0.17 -12.91
N GLU A 266 21.79 0.49 -13.02
CA GLU A 266 21.02 0.91 -11.83
C GLU A 266 20.41 -0.28 -11.10
N GLU A 267 19.99 -1.33 -11.82
CA GLU A 267 19.53 -2.60 -11.22
C GLU A 267 20.63 -3.27 -10.41
N GLU A 268 21.85 -3.35 -10.97
CA GLU A 268 23.01 -3.89 -10.26
C GLU A 268 23.28 -3.12 -8.97
N VAL A 269 23.32 -1.79 -9.04
CA VAL A 269 23.52 -0.92 -7.87
C VAL A 269 22.39 -1.06 -6.84
N ALA A 270 21.14 -1.12 -7.31
CA ALA A 270 19.95 -1.28 -6.48
C ALA A 270 19.96 -2.61 -5.72
N SER A 271 20.44 -3.68 -6.34
CA SER A 271 20.50 -5.02 -5.73
C SER A 271 21.27 -5.02 -4.40
N TRP A 272 22.31 -4.18 -4.28
CA TRP A 272 23.12 -4.04 -3.07
C TRP A 272 22.46 -3.20 -1.97
N GLN A 273 21.50 -2.35 -2.34
CA GLN A 273 20.85 -1.37 -1.45
C GLN A 273 19.46 -1.80 -1.01
N LEU A 274 18.93 -2.91 -1.56
CA LEU A 274 17.64 -3.44 -1.14
C LEU A 274 17.66 -3.85 0.34
N PRO A 275 16.55 -3.62 1.06
CA PRO A 275 16.45 -4.09 2.44
C PRO A 275 16.46 -5.62 2.48
N ALA A 276 16.90 -6.19 3.61
CA ALA A 276 16.93 -7.65 3.80
C ALA A 276 15.56 -8.32 3.58
N ASN A 277 14.47 -7.60 3.85
CA ASN A 277 13.11 -8.04 3.56
C ASN A 277 12.56 -7.38 2.29
N VAL A 278 12.71 -8.07 1.17
CA VAL A 278 12.18 -7.65 -0.13
C VAL A 278 10.72 -8.05 -0.36
N GLY A 279 10.01 -8.47 0.69
CA GLY A 279 8.62 -8.90 0.67
C GLY A 279 8.37 -10.21 -0.10
N GLY A 280 7.13 -10.69 -0.04
CA GLY A 280 6.69 -11.91 -0.72
C GLY A 280 6.38 -11.69 -2.20
N ALA A 281 5.77 -12.69 -2.82
CA ALA A 281 5.44 -12.67 -4.25
C ALA A 281 4.43 -11.57 -4.63
N ASN A 282 3.61 -11.13 -3.66
CA ASN A 282 2.63 -10.07 -3.82
C ASN A 282 3.12 -8.72 -3.26
N GLY A 283 4.30 -8.66 -2.67
CA GLY A 283 4.88 -7.48 -2.02
C GLY A 283 4.57 -7.36 -0.53
N GLU A 284 3.89 -8.36 0.03
CA GLU A 284 3.55 -8.46 1.46
C GLU A 284 4.82 -8.53 2.33
N PRO A 285 4.85 -7.89 3.50
CA PRO A 285 5.94 -8.05 4.47
C PRO A 285 6.11 -9.52 4.91
N VAL A 286 7.30 -10.09 4.73
CA VAL A 286 7.60 -11.47 5.15
C VAL A 286 8.21 -11.46 6.55
N GLN A 287 7.64 -12.22 7.49
CA GLN A 287 8.24 -12.40 8.80
C GLN A 287 8.80 -13.82 8.91
N PRO A 288 10.14 -13.98 9.04
CA PRO A 288 10.74 -15.31 9.13
C PRO A 288 10.25 -16.08 10.37
N ASP A 289 9.99 -15.39 11.48
CA ASP A 289 9.54 -16.01 12.74
C ASP A 289 8.11 -16.56 12.71
N ARG A 290 7.33 -16.24 11.66
CA ARG A 290 5.95 -16.73 11.47
C ARG A 290 5.83 -17.79 10.38
N GLN A 291 6.95 -18.22 9.78
CA GLN A 291 6.92 -19.34 8.84
C GLN A 291 6.73 -20.64 9.64
N ILE A 292 5.69 -21.40 9.28
CA ILE A 292 5.45 -22.73 9.83
C ILE A 292 6.66 -23.58 9.45
N ARG A 293 7.53 -23.90 10.42
CA ARG A 293 8.57 -24.90 10.24
C ARG A 293 7.88 -26.26 10.23
N ILE A 294 7.57 -26.76 9.05
CA ILE A 294 7.23 -28.17 8.89
C ILE A 294 8.53 -28.92 9.14
N ILE A 295 8.72 -29.38 10.37
CA ILE A 295 9.79 -30.32 10.68
C ILE A 295 9.25 -31.65 10.18
N ASP A 296 9.84 -32.20 9.12
CA ASP A 296 9.56 -33.58 8.75
C ASP A 296 9.84 -34.46 9.97
N ASN A 297 8.85 -35.28 10.34
CA ASN A 297 8.92 -36.12 11.53
C ASN A 297 10.23 -36.94 11.51
N PRO A 298 11.15 -36.78 12.48
CA PRO A 298 12.50 -37.37 12.41
C PRO A 298 12.53 -38.90 12.55
N GLN A 299 11.38 -39.57 12.54
CA GLN A 299 11.25 -41.02 12.67
C GLN A 299 11.08 -41.77 11.35
N HIS A 300 11.10 -41.11 10.19
CA HIS A 300 11.08 -41.80 8.90
C HIS A 300 12.49 -41.88 8.29
N SER A 301 13.35 -42.69 8.91
CA SER A 301 14.44 -43.34 8.17
C SER A 301 13.82 -44.44 7.30
N LEU A 302 13.99 -44.30 5.99
CA LEU A 302 13.60 -45.28 4.99
C LEU A 302 14.43 -46.55 5.17
N ASP A 303 13.84 -47.59 5.74
CA ASP A 303 14.23 -48.96 5.42
C ASP A 303 13.16 -49.54 4.48
N ASP A 304 13.63 -49.84 3.29
CA ASP A 304 12.91 -50.33 2.12
C ASP A 304 12.62 -51.82 2.33
N GLU A 305 11.49 -52.16 2.97
CA GLU A 305 10.94 -53.51 2.97
C GLU A 305 9.41 -53.41 2.83
N SER A 306 8.88 -54.06 1.80
CA SER A 306 7.45 -54.19 1.54
C SER A 306 6.74 -54.89 2.70
N VAL A 307 6.02 -54.15 3.55
CA VAL A 307 5.21 -54.73 4.63
C VAL A 307 3.73 -54.58 4.31
N ASN A 308 3.07 -55.75 4.26
CA ASN A 308 1.65 -55.97 3.98
C ASN A 308 0.71 -55.04 4.77
N LEU A 309 -0.27 -54.49 4.06
CA LEU A 309 -1.40 -53.72 4.58
C LEU A 309 -2.43 -54.63 5.25
N SER A 310 -2.06 -55.20 6.39
CA SER A 310 -3.01 -55.75 7.36
C SER A 310 -2.25 -56.06 8.64
N THR A 311 -2.88 -55.76 9.77
CA THR A 311 -2.46 -56.03 11.16
C THR A 311 -1.62 -54.93 11.83
N GLN A 312 -2.20 -54.39 12.91
CA GLN A 312 -1.60 -53.64 14.02
C GLN A 312 -1.41 -52.12 13.86
N LEU A 313 -2.54 -51.39 13.99
CA LEU A 313 -2.54 -50.05 14.60
C LEU A 313 -2.21 -50.20 16.10
N SER A 314 -0.91 -50.21 16.43
CA SER A 314 -0.46 -49.93 17.80
C SER A 314 -0.34 -48.41 17.92
N VAL A 315 -1.36 -47.80 18.49
CA VAL A 315 -1.31 -46.39 18.89
C VAL A 315 -0.34 -46.31 20.08
N GLY A 316 0.72 -45.51 19.94
CA GLY A 316 1.75 -45.36 20.96
C GLY A 316 1.21 -44.92 22.32
N GLU A 317 1.72 -45.55 23.38
CA GLU A 317 1.51 -45.20 24.78
C GLU A 317 2.20 -43.87 25.14
N HIS A 318 1.73 -42.77 24.56
CA HIS A 318 2.08 -41.44 25.05
C HIS A 318 0.98 -40.95 25.99
N ALA A 319 1.36 -40.15 26.99
CA ALA A 319 0.44 -39.57 27.98
C ALA A 319 -0.68 -38.71 27.38
N PHE A 320 -0.57 -38.35 26.09
CA PHE A 320 -1.60 -37.65 25.31
C PHE A 320 -2.68 -38.58 24.74
N THR A 321 -2.40 -39.89 24.62
CA THR A 321 -3.31 -40.90 24.05
C THR A 321 -4.31 -41.45 25.09
N GLN A 322 -4.01 -41.29 26.39
CA GLN A 322 -4.94 -41.62 27.46
C GLN A 322 -5.70 -40.37 27.94
N MET A 323 -6.42 -39.70 27.04
CA MET A 323 -7.54 -38.88 27.48
C MET A 323 -8.81 -39.72 27.46
N GLN A 324 -9.27 -40.03 28.67
CA GLN A 324 -10.59 -40.56 28.98
C GLN A 324 -11.68 -39.79 28.22
N GLY A 325 -12.47 -40.53 27.45
CA GLY A 325 -13.87 -40.21 27.14
C GLY A 325 -14.09 -38.94 26.30
N ASP A 326 -14.70 -39.13 25.14
CA ASP A 326 -15.25 -38.06 24.31
C ASP A 326 -16.32 -37.25 25.10
N LEU A 327 -15.87 -36.21 25.80
CA LEU A 327 -16.71 -35.30 26.59
C LEU A 327 -17.69 -34.51 25.69
N ASP A 328 -17.40 -34.40 24.39
CA ASP A 328 -18.28 -33.73 23.43
C ASP A 328 -19.44 -34.64 23.01
N GLN A 329 -19.25 -35.97 22.95
CA GLN A 329 -20.36 -36.92 22.79
C GLN A 329 -21.33 -36.88 23.97
N GLN A 330 -20.84 -36.72 25.21
CA GLN A 330 -21.70 -36.66 26.40
C GLN A 330 -22.55 -35.38 26.43
N ARG A 331 -22.05 -34.26 25.91
CA ARG A 331 -22.79 -33.00 25.81
C ARG A 331 -23.89 -33.03 24.75
N LEU A 332 -23.70 -33.78 23.66
CA LEU A 332 -24.68 -33.92 22.58
C LEU A 332 -25.88 -34.82 22.95
N LEU A 333 -25.72 -35.70 23.95
CA LEU A 333 -26.77 -36.62 24.42
C LEU A 333 -27.56 -36.11 25.64
N GLY A 334 -27.28 -34.90 26.12
CA GLY A 334 -28.12 -34.21 27.10
C GLY A 334 -28.05 -34.72 28.54
N GLU A 335 -27.08 -35.58 28.88
CA GLU A 335 -26.88 -36.01 30.27
C GLU A 335 -25.88 -35.08 30.98
N ARG A 336 -26.37 -34.33 31.97
CA ARG A 336 -25.48 -33.60 32.89
C ARG A 336 -24.85 -34.58 33.88
N PRO A 337 -23.54 -34.49 34.16
CA PRO A 337 -22.93 -35.20 35.28
C PRO A 337 -23.55 -34.73 36.61
N LEU A 338 -23.79 -35.65 37.55
CA LEU A 338 -24.46 -35.39 38.82
C LEU A 338 -23.63 -34.64 39.87
N THR A 339 -22.37 -34.30 39.58
CA THR A 339 -21.50 -33.52 40.48
C THR A 339 -20.47 -32.72 39.67
N ASP A 340 -20.63 -31.40 39.64
CA ASP A 340 -19.64 -30.48 39.06
C ASP A 340 -18.64 -30.07 40.17
N PRO A 341 -17.32 -30.32 40.02
CA PRO A 341 -16.31 -29.91 40.99
C PRO A 341 -16.18 -28.38 41.17
N LEU A 342 -16.88 -27.57 40.37
CA LEU A 342 -17.00 -26.13 40.55
C LEU A 342 -18.00 -25.72 41.66
N ASP A 343 -19.00 -26.56 41.98
CA ASP A 343 -19.97 -26.25 43.05
C ASP A 343 -19.31 -26.31 44.45
N ASP A 344 -18.36 -27.22 44.65
CA ASP A 344 -17.61 -27.36 45.91
C ASP A 344 -16.63 -26.19 46.17
N LEU A 345 -16.17 -25.52 45.12
CA LEU A 345 -15.31 -24.33 45.22
C LEU A 345 -16.12 -23.08 45.58
N LEU A 346 -17.33 -22.93 45.04
CA LEU A 346 -18.25 -21.82 45.34
C LEU A 346 -18.75 -21.87 46.80
N VAL A 347 -19.04 -23.06 47.33
CA VAL A 347 -19.46 -23.24 48.74
C VAL A 347 -18.32 -22.90 49.72
N ARG A 348 -17.06 -23.23 49.38
CA ARG A 348 -15.89 -22.90 50.21
C ARG A 348 -15.56 -21.40 50.21
N GLU A 349 -15.73 -20.69 49.10
CA GLU A 349 -15.53 -19.24 49.03
C GLU A 349 -16.64 -18.45 49.75
N MET A 350 -17.88 -18.95 49.78
CA MET A 350 -18.96 -18.31 50.55
C MET A 350 -18.72 -18.39 52.07
N HIS A 351 -18.22 -19.52 52.60
CA HIS A 351 -17.96 -19.67 54.03
C HIS A 351 -16.75 -18.88 54.55
N THR A 352 -15.88 -18.38 53.68
CA THR A 352 -14.74 -17.52 54.07
C THR A 352 -15.08 -16.03 54.07
N LYS A 353 -16.21 -15.61 53.49
CA LYS A 353 -16.66 -14.20 53.47
C LYS A 353 -17.61 -13.81 54.60
N GLU A 354 -18.09 -14.77 55.41
CA GLU A 354 -18.98 -14.51 56.57
C GLU A 354 -18.32 -14.80 57.94
N ARG A 355 -16.99 -14.72 58.06
CA ARG A 355 -16.29 -14.72 59.35
C ARG A 355 -15.50 -13.45 59.61
#